data_AF-A0A955TBK9-F1
#
_entry.id   AF-A0A955TBK9-F1
#
_cell.length_a   1.000
_cell.length_b   1.000
_cell.length_c   1.000
_cell.angle_alpha   90.00
_cell.angle_beta   90.00
_cell.angle_gamma   90.00
#
_symmetry.space_group_name_H-M   'P 1'
#
loop_
_entity.id
_entity.type
_entity.pdbx_description
1 polymer ?
#
loop_
_entity_poly.entity_id
_entity_poly.type
_entity_poly.pdbx_seq_one_letter_code
_entity_poly.pdbx_strand_id
1 'polypeptide(L)'
;TNVRYLQENGVRIWNEWADENGELGPIYGYQWRSWPTPDGGHIDQISQLMEMIRTYPDSRRLIVSGWNVGEIEKMALPPCHTIFQFYVAEGRLSCQLYQRSADIFLGVPFNIASYALLTQMIAQVTNLKLGDFVHTFGDAHIYLNHMEQVDLQLSREPYPLPTMWINPEVKSIFDFKYEDFELKNYQCHPAIKAPIAV
;
A
#
# COMPACT_ATOMS: atom_id res chain seq x y z
N THR A 1 0.29 -12.45 11.53
CA THR A 1 0.68 -11.20 10.83
C THR A 1 1.40 -10.40 11.87
N ASN A 2 2.73 -10.50 11.92
CA ASN A 2 3.50 -10.19 13.11
C ASN A 2 4.50 -9.04 12.86
N VAL A 3 4.63 -8.12 13.82
CA VAL A 3 5.51 -6.95 13.70
C VAL A 3 7.00 -7.27 13.77
N ARG A 4 7.41 -8.49 14.16
CA ARG A 4 8.82 -8.87 14.33
C ARG A 4 9.69 -8.55 13.12
N TYR A 5 9.22 -8.89 11.91
CA TYR A 5 9.95 -8.56 10.68
C TYR A 5 10.18 -7.04 10.53
N LEU A 6 9.16 -6.23 10.80
CA LEU A 6 9.28 -4.77 10.78
C LEU A 6 10.29 -4.32 11.84
N GLN A 7 10.22 -4.92 13.02
CA GLN A 7 11.06 -4.55 14.15
C GLN A 7 12.54 -4.83 13.92
N GLU A 8 12.85 -6.00 13.37
CA GLU A 8 14.20 -6.43 12.95
C GLU A 8 14.80 -5.50 11.89
N ASN A 9 13.95 -4.85 11.08
CA ASN A 9 14.35 -3.87 10.05
C ASN A 9 14.25 -2.41 10.52
N GLY A 10 14.14 -2.16 11.83
CA GLY A 10 14.09 -0.79 12.38
C GLY A 10 12.78 -0.04 12.14
N VAL A 11 11.76 -0.70 11.58
CA VAL A 11 10.43 -0.12 11.34
C VAL A 11 9.55 -0.32 12.58
N ARG A 12 8.78 0.72 12.95
CA ARG A 12 7.99 0.74 14.20
C ARG A 12 6.54 1.20 14.02
N ILE A 13 6.10 1.48 12.79
CA ILE A 13 4.80 2.10 12.46
C ILE A 13 3.55 1.26 12.82
N TRP A 14 3.72 0.02 13.28
CA TRP A 14 2.62 -0.88 13.66
C TRP A 14 2.67 -1.27 15.14
N ASN A 15 3.63 -0.73 15.89
CA ASN A 15 3.87 -1.17 17.26
C ASN A 15 2.70 -0.86 18.19
N GLU A 16 2.04 0.29 18.00
CA GLU A 16 0.94 0.75 18.84
C GLU A 16 -0.31 -0.14 18.75
N TRP A 17 -0.44 -0.92 17.67
CA TRP A 17 -1.57 -1.82 17.43
C TRP A 17 -1.26 -3.29 17.70
N ALA A 18 0.01 -3.64 17.90
CA ALA A 18 0.41 -5.03 18.11
C ALA A 18 0.09 -5.48 19.54
N ASP A 19 -0.35 -6.74 19.69
CA ASP A 19 -0.51 -7.34 21.00
C ASP A 19 0.85 -7.65 21.68
N GLU A 20 0.81 -8.22 22.89
CA GLU A 20 2.01 -8.58 23.65
C GLU A 20 2.95 -9.57 22.92
N ASN A 21 2.44 -10.33 21.96
CA ASN A 21 3.19 -11.29 21.13
C ASN A 21 3.61 -10.71 19.78
N GLY A 22 3.24 -9.45 19.50
CA GLY A 22 3.49 -8.77 18.25
C GLY A 22 2.50 -9.09 17.14
N GLU A 23 1.37 -9.74 17.43
CA GLU A 23 0.35 -10.07 16.43
C GLU A 23 -0.60 -8.89 16.18
N LEU A 24 -1.01 -8.75 14.92
CA LEU A 24 -1.97 -7.72 14.47
C LEU A 24 -3.32 -8.33 14.06
N GLY A 25 -3.50 -9.64 14.20
CA GLY A 25 -4.63 -10.35 13.63
C GLY A 25 -4.59 -10.40 12.09
N PRO A 26 -5.67 -10.81 11.41
CA PRO A 26 -5.70 -11.11 9.97
C PRO A 26 -5.79 -9.83 9.10
N ILE A 27 -4.84 -8.90 9.26
CA ILE A 27 -4.76 -7.65 8.49
C ILE A 27 -4.22 -7.88 7.05
N TYR A 28 -3.84 -6.81 6.35
CA TYR A 28 -3.52 -6.75 4.92
C TYR A 28 -2.80 -7.98 4.35
N GLY A 29 -1.60 -8.31 4.86
CA GLY A 29 -0.80 -9.41 4.30
C GLY A 29 -1.53 -10.77 4.34
N TYR A 30 -2.30 -11.02 5.40
CA TYR A 30 -3.13 -12.22 5.52
C TYR A 30 -4.29 -12.20 4.50
N GLN A 31 -5.00 -11.08 4.37
CA GLN A 31 -6.08 -10.99 3.39
C GLN A 31 -5.56 -11.08 1.95
N TRP A 32 -4.42 -10.49 1.63
CA TRP A 32 -3.86 -10.48 0.29
C TRP A 32 -3.33 -11.84 -0.15
N ARG A 33 -2.75 -12.62 0.77
CA ARG A 33 -2.02 -13.86 0.45
C ARG A 33 -2.69 -15.14 0.97
N SER A 34 -3.67 -15.02 1.86
CA SER A 34 -4.25 -16.14 2.59
C SER A 34 -5.70 -15.89 3.00
N TRP A 35 -6.49 -15.27 2.12
CA TRP A 35 -7.90 -14.99 2.38
C TRP A 35 -8.65 -16.29 2.70
N PRO A 36 -9.24 -16.46 3.90
CA PRO A 36 -9.85 -17.72 4.31
C PRO A 36 -11.17 -17.97 3.57
N THR A 37 -11.40 -19.23 3.20
CA THR A 37 -12.65 -19.66 2.55
C THR A 37 -13.51 -20.49 3.52
N PRO A 38 -14.85 -20.53 3.35
CA PRO A 38 -15.74 -21.26 4.26
C PRO A 38 -15.49 -22.77 4.36
N ASP A 39 -14.87 -23.37 3.35
CA ASP A 39 -14.47 -24.77 3.28
C ASP A 39 -13.10 -25.05 3.93
N GLY A 40 -12.47 -24.04 4.56
CA GLY A 40 -11.20 -24.17 5.28
C GLY A 40 -9.95 -24.00 4.41
N GLY A 41 -10.11 -23.58 3.15
CA GLY A 41 -9.00 -23.23 2.27
C GLY A 41 -8.56 -21.76 2.38
N HIS A 42 -7.64 -21.37 1.50
CA HIS A 42 -7.15 -20.01 1.38
C HIS A 42 -7.03 -19.56 -0.08
N ILE A 43 -7.29 -18.28 -0.32
CA ILE A 43 -7.10 -17.62 -1.62
C ILE A 43 -5.91 -16.66 -1.53
N ASP A 44 -4.93 -16.85 -2.42
CA ASP A 44 -3.85 -15.89 -2.66
C ASP A 44 -4.26 -14.91 -3.77
N GLN A 45 -4.84 -13.78 -3.36
CA GLN A 45 -5.35 -12.76 -4.28
C GLN A 45 -4.24 -12.13 -5.13
N ILE A 46 -3.01 -11.99 -4.60
CA ILE A 46 -1.89 -11.43 -5.35
C ILE A 46 -1.46 -12.40 -6.45
N SER A 47 -1.30 -13.68 -6.14
CA SER A 47 -0.94 -14.68 -7.16
C SER A 47 -2.01 -14.78 -8.24
N GLN A 48 -3.29 -14.75 -7.89
CA GLN A 48 -4.39 -14.71 -8.86
C GLN A 48 -4.36 -13.45 -9.72
N LEU A 49 -4.12 -12.28 -9.12
CA LEU A 49 -3.96 -11.02 -9.85
C LEU A 49 -2.82 -11.09 -10.87
N MET A 50 -1.65 -11.60 -10.48
CA MET A 50 -0.50 -11.74 -11.38
C MET A 50 -0.83 -12.64 -12.58
N GLU A 51 -1.53 -13.75 -12.35
CA GLU A 51 -1.95 -14.65 -13.41
C GLU A 51 -2.99 -13.98 -14.33
N MET A 52 -3.97 -13.29 -13.75
CA MET A 52 -5.00 -12.60 -14.52
C MET A 52 -4.43 -11.45 -15.36
N ILE A 53 -3.46 -10.68 -14.87
CA ILE A 53 -2.82 -9.62 -15.66
C ILE A 53 -2.12 -10.22 -16.89
N ARG A 54 -1.48 -11.38 -16.76
CA ARG A 54 -0.77 -12.05 -17.86
C ARG A 54 -1.70 -12.68 -18.89
N THR A 55 -2.83 -13.24 -18.43
CA THR A 55 -3.75 -14.03 -19.27
C THR A 55 -4.95 -13.25 -19.79
N TYR A 56 -5.47 -12.32 -19.00
CA TYR A 56 -6.67 -11.51 -19.28
C TYR A 56 -6.44 -10.04 -18.88
N PRO A 57 -5.48 -9.33 -19.50
CA PRO A 57 -5.10 -7.97 -19.10
C PRO A 57 -6.24 -6.94 -19.19
N ASP A 58 -7.19 -7.14 -20.08
CA ASP A 58 -8.38 -6.30 -20.27
C ASP A 58 -9.52 -6.59 -19.28
N SER A 59 -9.31 -7.56 -18.37
CA SER A 59 -10.28 -7.93 -17.35
C SER A 59 -10.65 -6.75 -16.47
N ARG A 60 -11.95 -6.56 -16.29
CA ARG A 60 -12.53 -5.59 -15.35
C ARG A 60 -12.59 -6.13 -13.91
N ARG A 61 -11.89 -7.24 -13.63
CA ARG A 61 -11.93 -7.99 -12.36
C ARG A 61 -10.55 -8.18 -11.73
N LEU A 62 -9.56 -7.39 -12.14
CA LEU A 62 -8.21 -7.39 -11.57
C LEU A 62 -8.23 -6.71 -10.19
N ILE A 63 -8.81 -7.37 -9.19
CA ILE A 63 -9.18 -6.78 -7.90
C ILE A 63 -8.52 -7.54 -6.75
N VAL A 64 -8.09 -6.79 -5.74
CA VAL A 64 -7.68 -7.33 -4.44
C VAL A 64 -8.43 -6.57 -3.35
N SER A 65 -9.05 -7.31 -2.43
CA SER A 65 -9.77 -6.76 -1.28
C SER A 65 -9.03 -7.06 0.02
N GLY A 66 -8.85 -6.04 0.85
CA GLY A 66 -8.51 -6.20 2.26
C GLY A 66 -9.73 -6.36 3.16
N TRP A 67 -10.93 -6.05 2.68
CA TRP A 67 -12.14 -5.97 3.49
C TRP A 67 -12.85 -7.31 3.65
N ASN A 68 -12.44 -8.10 4.64
CA ASN A 68 -13.07 -9.37 4.98
C ASN A 68 -14.01 -9.23 6.16
N VAL A 69 -15.32 -9.15 5.89
CA VAL A 69 -16.37 -8.94 6.89
C VAL A 69 -16.32 -9.95 8.04
N GLY A 70 -15.99 -11.21 7.77
CA GLY A 70 -15.94 -12.26 8.79
C GLY A 70 -14.73 -12.19 9.72
N GLU A 71 -13.73 -11.40 9.37
CA GLU A 71 -12.45 -11.32 10.07
C GLU A 71 -12.20 -9.93 10.71
N ILE A 72 -13.03 -8.92 10.45
CA ILE A 72 -12.83 -7.52 10.91
C ILE A 72 -12.59 -7.44 12.42
N GLU A 73 -13.42 -8.08 13.23
CA GLU A 73 -13.35 -8.02 14.70
C GLU A 73 -12.09 -8.69 15.28
N LYS A 74 -11.34 -9.43 14.46
CA LYS A 74 -10.08 -10.07 14.85
C LYS A 74 -8.87 -9.22 14.48
N MET A 75 -9.04 -8.16 13.72
CA MET A 75 -7.96 -7.29 13.24
C MET A 75 -7.65 -6.22 14.29
N ALA A 76 -6.36 -5.95 14.53
CA ALA A 76 -5.96 -4.86 15.40
C ALA A 76 -6.45 -3.48 14.91
N LEU A 77 -6.54 -3.32 13.58
CA LEU A 77 -7.19 -2.19 12.94
C LEU A 77 -7.85 -2.65 11.63
N PRO A 78 -9.16 -2.38 11.42
CA PRO A 78 -9.80 -2.68 10.14
C PRO A 78 -9.10 -1.93 9.00
N PRO A 79 -8.99 -2.52 7.80
CA PRO A 79 -8.11 -2.00 6.75
C PRO A 79 -8.57 -0.63 6.26
N CYS A 80 -7.70 0.37 6.37
CA CYS A 80 -7.96 1.73 5.86
C CYS A 80 -7.94 1.73 4.34
N HIS A 81 -6.94 1.09 3.73
CA HIS A 81 -6.88 0.83 2.29
C HIS A 81 -7.62 -0.49 2.00
N THR A 82 -8.86 -0.33 1.51
CA THR A 82 -9.92 -1.34 1.61
C THR A 82 -9.92 -2.29 0.41
N ILE A 83 -9.84 -1.75 -0.80
CA ILE A 83 -9.91 -2.50 -2.06
C ILE A 83 -9.13 -1.73 -3.12
N PHE A 84 -8.44 -2.44 -4.00
CA PHE A 84 -7.77 -1.85 -5.14
C PHE A 84 -7.98 -2.68 -6.40
N GLN A 85 -8.01 -1.97 -7.53
CA GLN A 85 -8.26 -2.53 -8.84
C GLN A 85 -7.16 -2.10 -9.81
N PHE A 86 -6.66 -3.05 -10.58
CA PHE A 86 -5.76 -2.77 -11.70
C PHE A 86 -6.53 -2.68 -13.02
N TYR A 87 -5.92 -1.97 -13.96
CA TYR A 87 -6.41 -1.84 -15.32
C TYR A 87 -5.24 -1.80 -16.30
N VAL A 88 -5.35 -2.54 -17.40
CA VAL A 88 -4.36 -2.51 -18.48
C VAL A 88 -5.00 -1.94 -19.74
N ALA A 89 -4.40 -0.88 -20.28
CA ALA A 89 -4.73 -0.33 -21.58
C ALA A 89 -3.47 0.10 -22.31
N GLU A 90 -3.38 -0.19 -23.61
CA GLU A 90 -2.24 0.21 -24.46
C GLU A 90 -0.86 -0.20 -23.88
N GLY A 91 -0.82 -1.37 -23.22
CA GLY A 91 0.39 -1.88 -22.57
C GLY A 91 0.83 -1.11 -21.31
N ARG A 92 -0.06 -0.30 -20.72
CA ARG A 92 0.17 0.44 -19.46
C ARG A 92 -0.69 -0.12 -18.34
N LEU A 93 -0.09 -0.32 -17.18
CA LEU A 93 -0.76 -0.75 -15.95
C LEU A 93 -1.10 0.46 -15.07
N SER A 94 -2.37 0.64 -14.78
CA SER A 94 -2.89 1.60 -13.81
C SER A 94 -3.44 0.88 -12.57
N CYS A 95 -3.49 1.58 -11.44
CA CYS A 95 -4.05 1.07 -10.19
C CYS A 95 -4.98 2.12 -9.58
N GLN A 96 -6.19 1.72 -9.20
CA GLN A 96 -7.08 2.52 -8.39
C GLN A 96 -7.17 1.93 -6.98
N LEU A 97 -6.97 2.78 -5.96
CA LEU A 97 -7.20 2.43 -4.56
C LEU A 97 -8.49 3.11 -4.07
N TYR A 98 -9.35 2.37 -3.39
CA TYR A 98 -10.36 2.92 -2.49
C TYR A 98 -9.90 2.79 -1.04
N GLN A 99 -9.71 3.95 -0.40
CA GLN A 99 -9.31 4.08 1.00
C GLN A 99 -10.48 4.65 1.81
N ARG A 100 -11.11 3.82 2.65
CA ARG A 100 -12.32 4.22 3.40
C ARG A 100 -12.09 5.36 4.40
N SER A 101 -10.87 5.51 4.90
CA SER A 101 -10.49 6.44 5.97
C SER A 101 -9.04 6.85 5.77
N ALA A 102 -8.80 8.15 5.74
CA ALA A 102 -7.52 8.72 5.35
C ALA A 102 -7.16 9.91 6.23
N ASP A 103 -6.18 9.68 7.12
CA ASP A 103 -5.40 10.75 7.74
C ASP A 103 -4.56 11.43 6.65
N ILE A 104 -4.97 12.63 6.27
CA ILE A 104 -4.36 13.37 5.15
C ILE A 104 -2.93 13.79 5.46
N PHE A 105 -2.59 14.07 6.73
CA PHE A 105 -1.29 14.61 7.08
C PHE A 105 -0.25 13.50 7.29
N LEU A 106 -0.55 12.51 8.14
CA LEU A 106 0.40 11.44 8.44
C LEU A 106 0.26 10.23 7.52
N GLY A 107 -0.96 9.80 7.21
CA GLY A 107 -1.21 8.51 6.54
C GLY A 107 -1.04 8.57 5.02
N VAL A 108 -1.73 9.51 4.38
CA VAL A 108 -1.84 9.59 2.92
C VAL A 108 -0.49 9.64 2.19
N PRO A 109 0.54 10.37 2.65
CA PRO A 109 1.86 10.34 2.01
C PRO A 109 2.44 8.92 1.89
N PHE A 110 2.31 8.09 2.94
CA PHE A 110 2.75 6.69 2.90
C PHE A 110 1.84 5.83 2.02
N ASN A 111 0.53 6.09 2.03
CA ASN A 111 -0.41 5.34 1.19
C ASN A 111 -0.13 5.56 -0.31
N ILE A 112 0.10 6.81 -0.74
CA ILE A 112 0.45 7.13 -2.12
C ILE A 112 1.76 6.43 -2.51
N ALA A 113 2.81 6.56 -1.69
CA ALA A 113 4.10 5.96 -1.99
C ALA A 113 4.02 4.41 -2.07
N SER A 114 3.29 3.78 -1.16
CA SER A 114 3.11 2.32 -1.11
C SER A 114 2.42 1.79 -2.37
N TYR A 115 1.30 2.39 -2.78
CA TYR A 115 0.55 1.92 -3.95
C TYR A 115 1.18 2.32 -5.28
N ALA A 116 1.87 3.46 -5.34
CA ALA A 116 2.70 3.80 -6.49
C ALA A 116 3.86 2.79 -6.65
N LEU A 117 4.51 2.39 -5.56
CA LEU A 117 5.58 1.38 -5.61
C LEU A 117 5.03 0.00 -6.01
N LEU A 118 3.91 -0.43 -5.43
CA LEU A 118 3.24 -1.70 -5.80
C LEU A 118 2.88 -1.73 -7.29
N THR A 119 2.35 -0.63 -7.82
CA THR A 119 2.03 -0.50 -9.25
C THR A 119 3.27 -0.64 -10.11
N GLN A 120 4.39 -0.02 -9.70
CA GLN A 120 5.67 -0.14 -10.40
C GLN A 120 6.23 -1.56 -10.37
N MET A 121 6.20 -2.23 -9.20
CA MET A 121 6.65 -3.61 -9.05
C MET A 121 5.85 -4.55 -9.94
N ILE A 122 4.51 -4.45 -9.94
CA ILE A 122 3.64 -5.30 -10.76
C ILE A 122 3.86 -5.02 -12.25
N ALA A 123 3.95 -3.75 -12.66
CA ALA A 123 4.24 -3.39 -14.04
C ALA A 123 5.55 -4.00 -14.52
N GLN A 124 6.62 -3.94 -13.71
CA GLN A 124 7.91 -4.54 -14.03
C GLN A 124 7.80 -6.06 -14.26
N VAL A 125 7.25 -6.81 -13.30
CA VAL A 125 7.21 -8.28 -13.38
C VAL A 125 6.16 -8.82 -14.35
N THR A 126 5.34 -7.93 -14.94
CA THR A 126 4.40 -8.23 -16.03
C THR A 126 4.81 -7.62 -17.37
N ASN A 127 5.98 -6.96 -17.43
CA ASN A 127 6.50 -6.30 -18.63
C ASN A 127 5.52 -5.25 -19.22
N LEU A 128 4.84 -4.52 -18.35
CA LEU A 128 3.95 -3.42 -18.68
C LEU A 128 4.62 -2.07 -18.40
N LYS A 129 4.20 -1.04 -19.12
CA LYS A 129 4.56 0.34 -18.84
C LYS A 129 3.71 0.87 -17.68
N LEU A 130 4.16 1.96 -17.06
CA LEU A 130 3.37 2.64 -16.04
C LEU A 130 2.23 3.43 -16.68
N GLY A 131 1.04 3.28 -16.09
CA GLY A 131 -0.10 4.16 -16.24
C GLY A 131 -0.26 5.03 -14.99
N ASP A 132 -1.50 5.17 -14.52
CA ASP A 132 -1.87 6.07 -13.44
C ASP A 132 -2.07 5.34 -12.11
N PHE A 133 -1.76 6.04 -11.01
CA PHE A 133 -2.27 5.70 -9.70
C PHE A 133 -3.44 6.64 -9.35
N VAL A 134 -4.64 6.07 -9.17
CA VAL A 134 -5.87 6.81 -8.86
C VAL A 134 -6.26 6.55 -7.40
N HIS A 135 -6.15 7.58 -6.57
CA HIS A 135 -6.45 7.47 -5.14
C HIS A 135 -7.85 7.99 -4.83
N THR A 136 -8.75 7.10 -4.43
CA THR A 136 -10.13 7.42 -4.06
C THR A 136 -10.28 7.35 -2.54
N PHE A 137 -10.90 8.37 -1.94
CA PHE A 137 -11.12 8.45 -0.51
C PHE A 137 -12.60 8.28 -0.15
N GLY A 138 -12.86 7.62 0.98
CA GLY A 138 -14.11 7.71 1.71
C GLY A 138 -14.08 8.94 2.63
N ASP A 139 -13.82 8.71 3.92
CA ASP A 139 -13.58 9.78 4.89
C ASP A 139 -12.12 10.27 4.78
N ALA A 140 -11.94 11.46 4.21
CA ALA A 140 -10.67 12.18 4.17
C ALA A 140 -10.67 13.28 5.22
N HIS A 141 -9.74 13.20 6.19
CA HIS A 141 -9.73 14.10 7.34
C HIS A 141 -8.34 14.57 7.72
N ILE A 142 -8.31 15.70 8.43
CA ILE A 142 -7.13 16.25 9.10
C ILE A 142 -7.46 16.26 10.60
N TYR A 143 -6.57 15.71 11.44
CA TYR A 143 -6.74 15.82 12.88
C TYR A 143 -6.53 17.26 13.35
N LEU A 144 -7.34 17.69 14.32
CA LEU A 144 -7.28 19.07 14.83
C LEU A 144 -5.91 19.44 15.42
N ASN A 145 -5.17 18.47 15.96
CA ASN A 145 -3.81 18.66 16.49
C ASN A 145 -2.71 18.64 15.40
N HIS A 146 -3.08 18.59 14.11
CA HIS A 146 -2.16 18.66 12.96
C HIS A 146 -2.28 19.96 12.16
N MET A 147 -3.16 20.89 12.55
CA MET A 147 -3.46 22.09 11.74
C MET A 147 -2.23 22.97 11.51
N GLU A 148 -1.41 23.22 12.54
CA GLU A 148 -0.18 24.03 12.40
C GLU A 148 0.83 23.38 11.43
N GLN A 149 0.92 22.05 11.46
CA GLN A 149 1.79 21.28 10.58
C GLN A 149 1.32 21.33 9.13
N VAL A 150 0.00 21.28 8.91
CA VAL A 150 -0.62 21.42 7.59
C VAL A 150 -0.36 22.83 7.04
N ASP A 151 -0.60 23.87 7.82
CA ASP A 151 -0.36 25.26 7.39
C ASP A 151 1.12 25.49 7.03
N LEU A 152 2.04 24.94 7.82
CA LEU A 152 3.47 24.97 7.52
C LEU A 152 3.79 24.23 6.21
N GLN A 153 3.19 23.05 5.97
CA GLN A 153 3.40 22.31 4.73
C GLN A 153 2.86 23.06 3.51
N LEU A 154 1.70 23.69 3.62
CA LEU A 154 1.07 24.48 2.56
C LEU A 154 1.85 25.75 2.21
N SER A 155 2.68 26.27 3.13
CA SER A 155 3.54 27.41 2.87
C SER A 155 4.77 27.10 1.99
N ARG A 156 5.02 25.82 1.66
CA ARG A 156 6.22 25.36 0.95
C ARG A 156 5.92 25.10 -0.51
N GLU A 157 6.81 25.57 -1.39
CA GLU A 157 6.79 25.22 -2.81
C GLU A 157 7.25 23.78 -3.04
N PRO A 158 6.52 22.95 -3.81
CA PRO A 158 6.95 21.60 -4.14
C PRO A 158 8.26 21.56 -4.94
N TYR A 159 9.14 20.61 -4.61
CA TYR A 159 10.30 20.27 -5.44
C TYR A 159 9.92 19.31 -6.58
N PRO A 160 10.77 19.16 -7.61
CA PRO A 160 10.60 18.12 -8.61
C PRO A 160 10.44 16.72 -8.00
N LEU A 161 9.61 15.89 -8.61
CA LEU A 161 9.38 14.52 -8.15
C LEU A 161 10.67 13.68 -8.25
N PRO A 162 10.90 12.76 -7.29
CA PRO A 162 11.99 11.80 -7.37
C PRO A 162 11.73 10.77 -8.48
N THR A 163 12.74 9.92 -8.73
CA THR A 163 12.60 8.74 -9.60
C THR A 163 12.90 7.49 -8.80
N MET A 164 11.98 6.51 -8.84
CA MET A 164 12.25 5.19 -8.27
C MET A 164 13.01 4.35 -9.29
N TRP A 165 14.19 3.86 -8.91
CA TRP A 165 14.88 2.79 -9.61
C TRP A 165 14.54 1.46 -8.95
N ILE A 166 14.25 0.45 -9.76
CA ILE A 166 13.90 -0.90 -9.33
C ILE A 166 14.84 -1.89 -10.03
N ASN A 167 15.38 -2.85 -9.29
CA ASN A 167 16.30 -3.86 -9.82
C ASN A 167 15.61 -4.66 -10.95
N PRO A 168 16.10 -4.56 -12.20
CA PRO A 168 15.45 -5.20 -13.34
C PRO A 168 15.58 -6.73 -13.34
N GLU A 169 16.48 -7.31 -12.54
CA GLU A 169 16.69 -8.76 -12.48
C GLU A 169 15.57 -9.49 -11.72
N VAL A 170 14.80 -8.78 -10.88
CA VAL A 170 13.68 -9.37 -10.16
C VAL A 170 12.49 -9.61 -11.10
N LYS A 171 12.07 -10.87 -11.22
CA LYS A 171 10.99 -11.31 -12.15
C LYS A 171 9.69 -11.76 -11.46
N SER A 172 9.68 -11.76 -10.12
CA SER A 172 8.52 -12.15 -9.32
C SER A 172 8.19 -11.05 -8.33
N ILE A 173 6.90 -10.79 -8.13
CA ILE A 173 6.42 -9.81 -7.14
C ILE A 173 6.82 -10.18 -5.70
N PHE A 174 7.14 -11.45 -5.45
CA PHE A 174 7.49 -11.97 -4.12
C PHE A 174 8.99 -12.05 -3.84
N ASP A 175 9.83 -11.82 -4.85
CA ASP A 175 11.30 -11.98 -4.73
C ASP A 175 12.01 -10.64 -4.42
N PHE A 176 11.27 -9.53 -4.45
CA PHE A 176 11.79 -8.21 -4.13
C PHE A 176 12.30 -8.12 -2.69
N LYS A 177 13.44 -7.47 -2.53
CA LYS A 177 14.07 -7.13 -1.25
C LYS A 177 14.27 -5.62 -1.14
N TYR A 178 14.64 -5.15 0.05
CA TYR A 178 14.83 -3.72 0.31
C TYR A 178 15.91 -3.11 -0.62
N GLU A 179 17.01 -3.83 -0.84
CA GLU A 179 18.12 -3.44 -1.70
C GLU A 179 17.80 -3.36 -3.20
N ASP A 180 16.64 -3.86 -3.62
CA ASP A 180 16.20 -3.79 -5.02
C ASP A 180 15.59 -2.44 -5.40
N PHE A 181 15.54 -1.49 -4.47
CA PHE A 181 14.92 -0.18 -4.65
C PHE A 181 15.89 0.95 -4.33
N GLU A 182 15.90 1.98 -5.18
CA GLU A 182 16.68 3.19 -4.95
C GLU A 182 15.85 4.42 -5.34
N LEU A 183 15.58 5.30 -4.37
CA LEU A 183 14.88 6.56 -4.62
C LEU A 183 15.89 7.64 -5.03
N LYS A 184 15.94 7.95 -6.33
CA LYS A 184 16.89 8.90 -6.93
C LYS A 184 16.31 10.30 -6.97
N ASN A 185 17.21 11.28 -6.84
CA ASN A 185 16.89 12.71 -6.96
C ASN A 185 15.82 13.20 -5.99
N TYR A 186 15.64 12.53 -4.86
CA TYR A 186 14.68 12.96 -3.85
C TYR A 186 15.18 14.21 -3.13
N GLN A 187 14.46 15.30 -3.33
CA GLN A 187 14.64 16.54 -2.61
C GLN A 187 13.40 16.75 -1.74
N CYS A 188 13.61 17.00 -0.46
CA CYS A 188 12.53 17.23 0.49
C CYS A 188 12.81 18.46 1.34
N HIS A 189 11.73 19.10 1.77
CA HIS A 189 11.79 20.09 2.83
C HIS A 189 12.04 19.41 4.18
N PRO A 190 12.49 20.14 5.22
CA PRO A 190 12.68 19.58 6.55
C PRO A 190 11.43 18.86 7.07
N ALA A 191 11.63 17.72 7.72
CA ALA A 191 10.55 16.91 8.28
C ALA A 191 9.67 17.72 9.24
N ILE A 192 8.37 17.49 9.18
CA ILE A 192 7.39 18.07 10.10
C ILE A 192 6.92 16.95 11.02
N LYS A 193 7.09 17.12 12.33
CA LYS A 193 6.65 16.13 13.32
C LYS A 193 5.21 16.40 13.73
N ALA A 194 4.40 15.35 13.78
CA ALA A 194 3.05 15.39 14.34
C ALA A 194 2.80 14.14 15.22
N PRO A 195 2.03 14.27 16.31
CA PRO A 195 1.65 13.13 17.13
C PRO A 195 0.66 12.23 16.39
N ILE A 196 0.79 10.91 16.55
CA ILE A 196 -0.22 9.95 16.05
C ILE A 196 -1.49 10.12 16.90
N ALA A 197 -2.65 10.14 16.24
CA ALA A 197 -3.94 10.03 16.92
C ALA A 197 -4.23 8.54 17.16
N VAL A 198 -4.41 8.17 18.43
CA VAL A 198 -4.79 6.81 18.88
C VAL A 198 -6.22 6.85 19.40
#